data_AF-A0A1B6HG11-F1
#
_entry.id   AF-A0A1B6HG11-F1
#
_cell.length_a   1.000
_cell.length_b   1.000
_cell.length_c   1.000
_cell.angle_alpha   90.00
_cell.angle_beta   90.00
_cell.angle_gamma   90.00
#
_symmetry.space_group_name_H-M   'P 1'
#
loop_
_entity.id
_entity.type
_entity.pdbx_description
1 polymer ?
#
loop_
_entity_poly.entity_id
_entity_poly.type
_entity_poly.pdbx_seq_one_letter_code
_entity_poly.pdbx_strand_id
1 'polypeptide(L)'
;PDWLRLPSSAWPDTDSSLDSVSLEELGELKHSTPVIALATAPPTWDLLIQYSSWRKLLHVMAYVLRFIHNCRSSNRHFGPLSKTERDSAQLRIFKTVQEEAFTEDLALLRDRKMCSTR
;
A
#
# COMPACT_ATOMS: atom_id res chain seq x y z
N PRO A 1 8.38 28.63 -4.23
CA PRO A 1 9.58 29.28 -4.81
C PRO A 1 9.30 30.77 -5.09
N ASP A 2 10.24 31.66 -4.79
CA ASP A 2 10.02 33.11 -4.91
C ASP A 2 9.78 33.56 -6.36
N TRP A 3 10.40 32.86 -7.32
CA TRP A 3 10.22 33.12 -8.76
C TRP A 3 8.77 32.95 -9.26
N LEU A 4 7.96 32.13 -8.58
CA LEU A 4 6.57 31.87 -8.98
C LEU A 4 5.63 33.06 -8.69
N ARG A 5 6.08 33.99 -7.85
CA ARG A 5 5.36 35.22 -7.49
C ARG A 5 5.80 36.43 -8.33
N LEU A 6 6.78 36.25 -9.20
CA LEU A 6 7.33 37.29 -10.08
C LEU A 6 6.72 37.18 -11.49
N PRO A 7 6.74 38.28 -12.27
CA PRO A 7 6.31 38.26 -13.66
C PRO A 7 7.09 37.24 -14.50
N SER A 8 6.49 36.78 -15.60
CA SER A 8 7.00 35.70 -16.46
C SER A 8 8.42 35.92 -16.99
N SER A 9 8.90 37.17 -17.03
CA SER A 9 10.27 37.52 -17.42
C SER A 9 11.34 37.13 -16.40
N ALA A 10 10.97 36.84 -15.15
CA ALA A 10 11.87 36.41 -14.09
C ALA A 10 11.83 34.90 -13.87
N TRP A 11 11.15 34.17 -14.74
CA TRP A 11 11.12 32.73 -14.70
C TRP A 11 12.46 32.19 -15.19
N PRO A 12 12.95 31.06 -14.65
CA PRO A 12 14.13 30.42 -15.20
C PRO A 12 13.89 30.07 -16.67
N ASP A 13 14.75 30.57 -17.56
CA ASP A 13 14.69 30.27 -18.98
C ASP A 13 14.72 28.75 -19.15
N THR A 14 13.65 28.22 -19.73
CA THR A 14 13.57 26.79 -20.04
C THR A 14 14.49 26.60 -21.24
N ASP A 15 15.63 25.92 -21.06
CA ASP A 15 16.59 25.65 -22.12
C ASP A 15 15.88 25.17 -23.39
N SER A 16 15.80 26.04 -24.41
CA SER A 16 15.21 25.77 -25.73
C SER A 16 16.07 24.84 -26.58
N SER A 17 16.73 23.86 -25.97
CA SER A 17 17.50 22.83 -26.68
C SER A 17 16.62 21.68 -27.22
N LEU A 18 15.30 21.79 -27.10
CA LEU A 18 14.32 20.80 -27.57
C LEU A 18 13.69 21.14 -28.93
N ASP A 19 14.23 22.10 -29.69
CA ASP A 19 13.67 22.52 -30.99
C ASP A 19 14.10 21.66 -32.19
N SER A 20 14.60 20.43 -31.98
CA SER A 20 14.99 19.52 -33.07
C SER A 20 14.53 18.08 -32.91
N VAL A 21 13.47 17.82 -32.13
CA VAL A 21 12.83 16.50 -32.10
C VAL A 21 11.53 16.55 -32.90
N SER A 22 11.49 15.85 -34.03
CA SER A 22 10.27 15.72 -34.84
C SER A 22 9.14 15.11 -34.01
N LEU A 23 7.94 15.68 -34.12
CA LEU A 23 6.74 15.28 -33.37
C LEU A 23 6.30 13.83 -33.64
N GLU A 24 6.81 13.18 -34.69
CA GLU A 24 6.57 11.78 -35.02
C GLU A 24 7.30 10.76 -34.10
N GLU A 25 8.26 11.16 -33.25
CA GLU A 25 9.02 10.25 -32.37
C GLU A 25 8.61 10.29 -30.88
N LEU A 26 7.65 11.14 -30.47
CA LEU A 26 7.14 11.15 -29.10
C LEU A 26 6.06 10.07 -28.87
N GLY A 27 6.50 8.81 -28.74
CA GLY A 27 5.74 7.85 -27.95
C GLY A 27 5.51 8.42 -26.55
N GLU A 28 4.26 8.45 -26.09
CA GLU A 28 3.78 9.10 -24.86
C GLU A 28 4.82 9.09 -23.72
N LEU A 29 5.61 10.16 -23.61
CA LEU A 29 6.47 10.42 -22.45
C LEU A 29 5.55 10.87 -21.31
N LYS A 30 4.89 9.91 -20.68
CA LYS A 30 4.17 10.10 -19.43
C LYS A 30 5.15 10.73 -18.46
N HIS A 31 4.94 12.00 -18.11
CA HIS A 31 5.72 12.72 -17.10
C HIS A 31 5.74 11.89 -15.81
N SER A 32 6.79 11.09 -15.66
CA SER A 32 6.99 10.27 -14.48
C SER A 32 7.56 11.21 -13.42
N THR A 33 6.70 11.65 -12.51
CA THR A 33 7.12 12.37 -11.32
C THR A 33 8.25 11.58 -10.65
N PRO A 34 9.40 12.19 -10.31
CA PRO A 34 10.47 11.47 -9.66
C PRO A 34 9.98 10.96 -8.30
N VAL A 35 9.74 9.66 -8.21
CA VAL A 35 9.44 8.99 -6.95
C VAL A 35 10.77 8.87 -6.21
N ILE A 36 10.98 9.73 -5.21
CA ILE A 36 12.07 9.56 -4.26
C ILE A 36 11.71 8.35 -3.40
N ALA A 37 12.21 7.18 -3.78
CA ALA A 37 12.06 5.97 -3.00
C ALA A 37 13.02 6.02 -1.81
N LEU A 38 12.50 6.40 -0.64
CA LEU A 38 13.20 6.18 0.62
C LEU A 38 13.28 4.66 0.81
N ALA A 39 14.49 4.09 0.70
CA ALA A 39 14.74 2.67 0.90
C ALA A 39 14.56 2.32 2.39
N THR A 40 13.30 2.26 2.82
CA THR A 40 12.91 1.58 4.05
C THR A 40 12.93 0.09 3.76
N ALA A 41 13.45 -0.71 4.70
CA ALA A 41 13.39 -2.16 4.56
C ALA A 41 11.94 -2.56 4.27
N PRO A 42 11.68 -3.38 3.23
CA PRO A 42 10.32 -3.73 2.87
C PRO A 42 9.64 -4.32 4.10
N PRO A 43 8.45 -3.82 4.50
CA PRO A 43 7.77 -4.34 5.66
C PRO A 43 7.57 -5.84 5.46
N THR A 44 7.74 -6.60 6.53
CA THR A 44 7.70 -8.07 6.53
C THR A 44 6.33 -8.65 6.13
N TRP A 45 5.34 -7.77 5.86
CA TRP A 45 4.01 -8.12 5.39
C TRP A 45 3.41 -7.07 4.45
N ASP A 46 4.03 -6.90 3.27
CA ASP A 46 3.69 -5.86 2.28
C ASP A 46 2.31 -6.03 1.60
N LEU A 47 1.61 -7.14 1.85
CA LEU A 47 0.29 -7.43 1.24
C LEU A 47 -0.75 -6.35 1.56
N LEU A 48 -0.66 -5.70 2.72
CA LEU A 48 -1.60 -4.65 3.12
C LEU A 48 -1.40 -3.36 2.31
N ILE A 49 -0.16 -3.05 1.93
CA ILE A 49 0.23 -1.81 1.25
C ILE A 49 0.15 -1.98 -0.27
N GLN A 50 0.33 -3.20 -0.78
CA GLN A 50 0.32 -3.50 -2.20
C GLN A 50 -1.05 -3.33 -2.88
N TYR A 51 -2.15 -3.30 -2.12
CA TYR A 51 -3.49 -3.17 -2.67
C TYR A 51 -4.17 -1.87 -2.24
N SER A 52 -4.37 -0.98 -3.22
CA SER A 52 -5.17 0.24 -3.05
C SER A 52 -6.69 0.02 -2.95
N SER A 53 -7.15 -1.24 -3.08
CA SER A 53 -8.57 -1.61 -3.01
C SER A 53 -8.84 -2.56 -1.86
N TRP A 54 -9.65 -2.09 -0.90
CA TRP A 54 -10.12 -2.91 0.23
C TRP A 54 -10.73 -4.24 -0.21
N ARG A 55 -11.59 -4.22 -1.23
CA ARG A 55 -12.26 -5.43 -1.73
C ARG A 55 -11.24 -6.45 -2.27
N LYS A 56 -10.22 -5.98 -2.99
CA LYS A 56 -9.16 -6.84 -3.54
C LYS A 56 -8.33 -7.45 -2.41
N LEU A 57 -7.88 -6.63 -1.46
CA LEU A 57 -7.15 -7.09 -0.29
C LEU A 57 -7.93 -8.14 0.50
N LEU A 58 -9.22 -7.87 0.75
CA LEU A 58 -10.11 -8.79 1.47
C LEU A 58 -10.24 -10.14 0.77
N HIS A 59 -10.45 -10.15 -0.55
CA HIS A 59 -10.51 -11.40 -1.32
C HIS A 59 -9.20 -12.16 -1.30
N VAL A 60 -8.07 -11.47 -1.51
CA VAL A 60 -6.73 -12.10 -1.48
C VAL A 60 -6.50 -12.75 -0.11
N MET A 61 -6.72 -12.01 0.98
CA MET A 61 -6.56 -12.55 2.33
C MET A 61 -7.49 -13.74 2.58
N ALA A 62 -8.75 -13.68 2.14
CA ALA A 62 -9.68 -14.81 2.29
C ALA A 62 -9.22 -16.06 1.54
N TYR A 63 -8.67 -15.91 0.33
CA TYR A 63 -8.09 -17.03 -0.41
C TYR A 63 -6.83 -17.59 0.25
N VAL A 64 -5.96 -16.73 0.79
CA VAL A 64 -4.77 -17.16 1.56
C VAL A 64 -5.20 -17.98 2.78
N LEU A 65 -6.18 -17.51 3.55
CA LEU A 65 -6.69 -18.25 4.71
C LEU A 65 -7.34 -19.58 4.32
N ARG A 66 -8.14 -19.60 3.24
CA ARG A 66 -8.73 -20.83 2.70
C ARG A 66 -7.65 -21.82 2.27
N PHE A 67 -6.61 -21.34 1.60
CA PHE A 67 -5.49 -22.19 1.17
C PHE A 67 -4.82 -22.84 2.38
N ILE A 68 -4.50 -22.04 3.41
CA ILE A 68 -3.91 -22.55 4.66
C ILE A 68 -4.82 -23.60 5.31
N HIS A 69 -6.14 -23.35 5.37
CA HIS A 69 -7.11 -24.32 5.89
C HIS A 69 -7.11 -25.62 5.08
N ASN A 70 -7.19 -25.53 3.75
CA ASN A 70 -7.22 -26.68 2.86
C ASN A 70 -5.92 -27.50 2.88
N CYS A 71 -4.79 -26.89 3.22
CA CYS A 71 -3.52 -27.59 3.45
C CYS A 71 -3.50 -28.35 4.79
N ARG A 72 -4.22 -27.86 5.80
CA ARG A 72 -4.20 -28.38 7.17
C ARG A 72 -5.36 -29.34 7.48
N SER A 73 -6.41 -29.35 6.66
CA SER A 73 -7.63 -30.13 6.88
C SER A 73 -7.98 -30.99 5.67
N SER A 74 -8.50 -32.18 5.92
CA SER A 74 -9.13 -33.03 4.90
C SER A 74 -10.49 -32.48 4.45
N ASN A 75 -11.17 -31.70 5.30
CA ASN A 75 -12.41 -31.01 4.96
C ASN A 75 -12.10 -29.68 4.24
N ARG A 76 -11.87 -29.79 2.94
CA ARG A 76 -11.49 -28.68 2.08
C ARG A 76 -12.68 -27.84 1.64
N HIS A 77 -12.49 -26.53 1.60
CA HIS A 77 -13.48 -25.60 1.08
C HIS A 77 -13.25 -25.35 -0.41
N PHE A 78 -14.35 -25.31 -1.17
CA PHE A 78 -14.37 -25.07 -2.61
C PHE A 78 -15.44 -24.05 -2.99
N GLY A 79 -15.42 -23.59 -4.24
CA GLY A 79 -16.44 -22.67 -4.77
C GLY A 79 -16.22 -21.21 -4.36
N PRO A 80 -17.26 -20.36 -4.43
CA PRO A 80 -17.18 -18.96 -4.06
C PRO A 80 -16.75 -18.75 -2.60
N LEU A 81 -16.12 -17.62 -2.29
CA LEU A 81 -15.84 -17.24 -0.89
C LEU A 81 -17.16 -17.11 -0.12
N SER A 82 -17.22 -17.76 1.05
CA SER A 82 -18.35 -17.64 1.96
C SER A 82 -18.34 -16.27 2.67
N LYS A 83 -19.42 -15.93 3.38
CA LYS A 83 -19.43 -14.76 4.26
C LYS A 83 -18.41 -14.92 5.40
N THR A 84 -18.37 -16.09 6.03
CA THR A 84 -17.48 -16.37 7.17
C THR A 84 -16.00 -16.27 6.81
N GLU A 85 -15.61 -16.67 5.60
CA GLU A 85 -14.24 -16.53 5.12
C GLU A 85 -13.85 -15.06 4.91
N ARG A 86 -14.78 -14.22 4.43
CA ARG A 86 -14.57 -12.78 4.32
C ARG A 86 -14.48 -12.13 5.69
N ASP A 87 -15.36 -12.46 6.62
CA ASP A 87 -15.34 -11.93 7.99
C ASP A 87 -14.03 -12.30 8.69
N SER A 88 -13.56 -13.55 8.51
CA SER A 88 -12.28 -14.01 9.05
C SER A 88 -11.09 -13.27 8.43
N ALA A 89 -11.12 -13.03 7.12
CA ALA A 89 -10.09 -12.27 6.42
C ALA A 89 -10.03 -10.82 6.88
N GLN A 90 -11.18 -10.18 7.04
CA GLN A 90 -11.27 -8.82 7.56
C GLN A 90 -10.69 -8.73 8.98
N LEU A 91 -11.09 -9.63 9.87
CA LEU A 91 -10.57 -9.67 11.23
C LEU A 91 -9.05 -9.89 11.23
N ARG A 92 -8.53 -10.75 10.37
CA ARG A 92 -7.09 -10.97 10.24
C ARG A 92 -6.36 -9.70 9.79
N ILE A 93 -6.88 -9.00 8.79
CA ILE A 93 -6.29 -7.74 8.32
C ILE A 93 -6.27 -6.71 9.46
N PHE A 94 -7.38 -6.54 10.18
CA PHE A 94 -7.42 -5.61 11.31
C PHE A 94 -6.43 -5.96 12.40
N LYS A 95 -6.31 -7.24 12.77
CA LYS A 95 -5.30 -7.68 13.74
C LYS A 95 -3.89 -7.36 13.28
N THR A 96 -3.56 -7.63 12.02
CA THR A 96 -2.23 -7.30 11.49
C THR A 96 -1.95 -5.80 11.52
N VAL A 97 -2.91 -4.96 11.13
CA VAL A 97 -2.76 -3.50 11.23
C VAL A 97 -2.61 -3.06 12.69
N GLN A 98 -3.37 -3.65 13.62
CA GLN A 98 -3.27 -3.33 15.03
C GLN A 98 -1.92 -3.75 15.63
N GLU A 99 -1.42 -4.93 15.24
CA GLU A 99 -0.11 -5.45 15.65
C GLU A 99 1.03 -4.53 15.21
N GLU A 100 0.91 -3.90 14.05
CA GLU A 100 1.90 -2.97 13.51
C GLU A 100 1.77 -1.55 14.12
N ALA A 101 0.55 -1.03 14.21
CA ALA A 101 0.30 0.35 14.64
C ALA A 101 0.37 0.55 16.16
N PHE A 102 0.09 -0.51 16.93
CA PHE A 102 -0.05 -0.48 18.39
C PHE A 102 0.87 -1.49 19.08
N THR A 103 2.04 -1.80 18.50
CA THR A 103 2.99 -2.78 19.05
C THR A 103 3.28 -2.58 20.54
N GLU A 104 3.51 -1.32 20.94
CA GLU A 104 3.80 -0.95 22.33
C GLU A 104 2.58 -1.17 23.24
N ASP A 105 1.42 -0.66 22.86
CA ASP A 105 0.19 -0.81 23.63
C ASP A 105 -0.22 -2.29 23.76
N LEU A 106 -0.03 -3.09 22.72
CA LEU A 106 -0.27 -4.54 22.76
C LEU A 106 0.70 -5.24 23.71
N ALA A 107 1.97 -4.83 23.75
CA ALA A 107 2.94 -5.35 24.71
C ALA A 107 2.54 -4.98 26.16
N LEU A 108 2.11 -3.75 26.40
CA LEU A 108 1.63 -3.28 27.70
C LEU A 108 0.37 -4.03 28.15
N LEU A 109 -0.59 -4.23 27.24
CA LEU A 109 -1.82 -4.98 27.51
C LEU A 109 -1.52 -6.44 27.88
N ARG A 110 -0.56 -7.07 27.20
CA ARG A 110 -0.13 -8.43 27.52
C ARG A 110 0.44 -8.52 28.95
N ASP A 111 1.12 -7.47 29.39
CA ASP A 111 1.70 -7.33 30.73
C ASP A 111 0.70 -6.79 31.77
N ARG A 112 -0.58 -6.59 31.40
CA ARG A 112 -1.64 -6.00 32.23
C ARG A 112 -1.33 -4.59 32.76
N LYS A 113 -0.59 -3.81 31.96
CA LYS A 113 -0.28 -2.39 32.24
C LYS A 113 -1.24 -1.48 31.48
N MET A 114 -1.30 -0.21 31.86
CA MET A 114 -2.09 0.80 31.15
C MET A 114 -1.47 1.09 29.77
N CYS A 115 -2.31 1.24 28.74
CA CYS A 115 -1.89 1.68 27.42
C CYS A 115 -1.48 3.15 27.43
N SER A 116 -0.81 3.58 26.36
CA SER A 116 -0.51 4.98 26.12
C SER A 116 -1.77 5.85 26.06
N THR A 117 -1.75 7.01 26.70
CA THR A 117 -2.76 8.06 26.53
C THR A 117 -2.36 8.91 25.33
N ARG A 118 -2.72 8.46 24.13
CA ARG A 118 -2.57 9.24 22.89
C ARG A 118 -3.67 10.28 22.74
#